data_AF-A0A0F5MU41-F1
#
_entry.id   AF-A0A0F5MU41-F1
#
_cell.length_a   1.000
_cell.length_b   1.000
_cell.length_c   1.000
_cell.angle_alpha   90.00
_cell.angle_beta   90.00
_cell.angle_gamma   90.00
#
_symmetry.space_group_name_H-M   'P 1'
#
loop_
_entity.id
_entity.type
_entity.pdbx_description
1 polymer ?
#
loop_
_entity_poly.entity_id
_entity_poly.type
_entity_poly.pdbx_seq_one_letter_code
_entity_poly.pdbx_strand_id
1 'polypeptide(L)' 'MATADESSYLRYLDENGITYYDNAPSSRLAVGRVICDNLRFSGNPRAGFNFVSDAMVSQALIDAAQHELCPDTLGGTQ' A
#
# COMPACT_ATOMS: atom_id res chain seq x y z
N MET A 1 -12.08 -13.94 8.68
CA MET A 1 -11.36 -12.66 8.66
C MET A 1 -10.87 -12.51 7.23
N ALA A 2 -11.30 -11.48 6.51
CA ALA A 2 -10.91 -11.29 5.12
C ALA A 2 -9.41 -10.98 5.09
N THR A 3 -8.61 -11.97 4.66
CA THR A 3 -7.25 -11.77 4.22
C THR A 3 -7.35 -10.94 2.95
N ALA A 4 -7.38 -9.61 3.08
CA ALA A 4 -6.92 -8.74 1.99
C ALA A 4 -5.69 -9.41 1.38
N ASP A 5 -5.69 -9.69 0.08
CA ASP A 5 -4.84 -10.73 -0.51
C ASP A 5 -3.35 -10.36 -0.44
N GLU A 6 -2.73 -10.54 0.73
CA GLU A 6 -1.33 -10.22 1.01
C GLU A 6 -0.41 -10.92 0.02
N SER A 7 -0.76 -12.15 -0.34
CA SER A 7 -0.07 -12.94 -1.36
C SER A 7 -0.25 -12.35 -2.76
N SER A 8 -1.44 -11.86 -3.10
CA SER A 8 -1.68 -11.22 -4.41
C SER A 8 -0.98 -9.87 -4.50
N TYR A 9 -1.03 -9.06 -3.43
CA TYR A 9 -0.27 -7.83 -3.30
C TYR A 9 1.22 -8.05 -3.49
N LEU A 10 1.83 -8.96 -2.72
CA LEU A 10 3.26 -9.25 -2.84
C LEU A 10 3.63 -9.77 -4.23
N ARG A 11 2.80 -10.62 -4.83
CA ARG A 11 2.99 -11.11 -6.19
C ARG A 11 2.92 -9.97 -7.21
N TYR A 12 1.92 -9.10 -7.11
CA TYR A 12 1.77 -7.94 -7.99
C TYR A 12 2.99 -7.02 -7.92
N LEU A 13 3.50 -6.77 -6.70
CA LEU A 13 4.72 -5.98 -6.52
C LEU A 13 5.93 -6.64 -7.18
N ASP A 14 6.07 -7.95 -7.07
CA ASP A 14 7.18 -8.69 -7.70
C ASP A 14 7.09 -8.67 -9.23
N GLU A 15 5.92 -8.98 -9.80
CA GLU A 15 5.68 -8.98 -11.25
C GLU A 15 5.89 -7.60 -11.89
N ASN A 16 5.64 -6.52 -11.15
CA ASN A 16 5.82 -5.15 -11.63
C ASN A 16 7.14 -4.50 -11.17
N GLY A 17 8.02 -5.22 -10.47
CA GLY A 17 9.29 -4.69 -9.96
C GLY A 17 9.13 -3.54 -8.96
N ILE A 18 8.02 -3.48 -8.23
CA ILE A 18 7.72 -2.44 -7.25
C ILE A 18 8.36 -2.81 -5.91
N THR A 19 9.27 -1.96 -5.46
CA THR A 19 10.04 -2.17 -4.22
C THR A 19 9.73 -1.13 -3.17
N TYR A 20 10.01 -1.44 -1.90
CA TYR A 20 9.96 -0.47 -0.79
C TYR A 20 11.10 -0.70 0.20
N TYR A 21 11.85 0.36 0.52
CA TYR A 21 12.96 0.36 1.49
C TYR A 21 14.00 -0.76 1.26
N ASP A 22 13.89 -1.86 2.00
CA ASP A 22 14.77 -3.04 1.97
C ASP A 22 14.26 -4.13 0.99
N ASN A 23 13.13 -3.88 0.33
CA ASN A 23 12.43 -4.83 -0.53
C ASN A 23 12.02 -6.13 0.19
N ALA A 24 12.14 -6.24 1.52
CA ALA A 24 11.58 -7.35 2.27
C ALA A 24 10.05 -7.42 2.11
N PRO A 25 9.47 -8.63 1.98
CA PRO A 25 8.02 -8.81 1.84
C PRO A 25 7.27 -8.29 3.07
N SER A 26 7.83 -8.43 4.27
CA SER A 26 7.26 -7.86 5.50
C SER A 26 7.19 -6.34 5.46
N SER A 27 8.25 -5.66 5.00
CA SER A 27 8.28 -4.20 4.86
C SER A 27 7.28 -3.71 3.82
N ARG A 28 7.20 -4.39 2.67
CA ARG A 28 6.22 -4.11 1.61
C ARG A 28 4.78 -4.27 2.13
N LEU A 29 4.48 -5.35 2.85
CA LEU A 29 3.16 -5.55 3.44
C LEU A 29 2.84 -4.51 4.52
N ALA A 30 3.81 -4.18 5.38
CA ALA A 30 3.61 -3.19 6.43
C ALA A 30 3.26 -1.81 5.85
N VAL A 31 4.00 -1.34 4.84
CA VAL A 31 3.71 -0.06 4.19
C VAL A 31 2.38 -0.09 3.43
N GLY A 32 2.04 -1.18 2.75
CA GLY A 32 0.76 -1.34 2.08
C GLY A 32 -0.44 -1.22 3.04
N ARG A 33 -0.32 -1.82 4.23
CA ARG A 33 -1.33 -1.69 5.30
C ARG A 33 -1.44 -0.26 5.82
N VAL A 34 -0.31 0.41 6.07
CA VAL A 34 -0.30 1.82 6.50
C VAL A 34 -0.96 2.73 5.46
N ILE A 35 -0.66 2.53 4.16
CA ILE A 35 -1.31 3.26 3.06
C ILE A 35 -2.84 3.08 3.13
N CYS A 36 -3.31 1.86 3.33
CA CYS A 36 -4.73 1.57 3.44
C CYS A 36 -5.39 2.23 4.65
N ASP A 37 -4.77 2.19 5.83
CA ASP A 37 -5.26 2.90 7.01
C ASP A 37 -5.30 4.41 6.78
N ASN A 38 -4.24 4.98 6.21
CA ASN A 38 -4.14 6.40 5.89
C ASN A 38 -5.25 6.86 4.94
N LEU A 39 -5.55 6.07 3.90
CA LEU A 39 -6.64 6.33 2.98
C LEU A 39 -8.00 6.32 3.68
N ARG A 40 -8.25 5.34 4.56
CA ARG A 40 -9.52 5.23 5.30
C ARG A 40 -9.74 6.38 6.28
N PHE A 41 -8.70 6.81 6.98
CA PHE A 41 -8.84 7.80 8.06
C PHE A 41 -8.62 9.25 7.62
N SER A 42 -7.70 9.47 6.68
CA SER A 42 -7.28 10.83 6.27
C SER A 42 -7.56 11.13 4.80
N GLY A 43 -7.90 10.14 3.97
CA GLY A 43 -8.03 10.28 2.52
C GLY A 43 -6.71 10.53 1.78
N ASN A 44 -5.60 10.68 2.51
CA ASN A 44 -4.26 10.85 1.94
C ASN A 44 -3.43 9.60 2.23
N PRO A 45 -3.00 8.82 1.20
CA PRO A 45 -2.26 7.57 1.38
C PRO A 45 -0.91 7.76 2.08
N ARG A 46 -0.36 8.98 2.06
CA ARG A 46 0.94 9.29 2.64
C ARG A 46 0.88 9.98 3.99
N ALA A 47 -0.30 10.09 4.58
CA ALA A 47 -0.47 10.71 5.90
C ALA A 47 0.43 10.05 6.95
N GLY A 48 1.13 10.84 7.77
CA GLY A 48 1.95 10.33 8.87
C GLY A 48 3.27 9.66 8.48
N PHE A 49 3.62 9.54 7.18
CA PHE A 49 4.97 9.13 6.80
C PHE A 49 6.00 10.22 7.12
N ASN A 50 7.19 9.81 7.57
CA ASN A 50 8.34 10.70 7.62
C ASN A 50 8.89 10.97 6.20
N PHE A 51 9.75 11.98 6.06
CA PHE A 51 10.33 12.39 4.78
C PHE A 51 10.96 11.23 3.97
N VAL A 52 11.67 10.32 4.64
CA VAL A 52 12.33 9.18 3.98
C VAL A 52 11.30 8.17 3.48
N SER A 53 10.30 7.87 4.29
CA SER A 53 9.25 6.91 3.95
C SER A 53 8.37 7.44 2.82
N ASP A 54 8.00 8.72 2.89
CA ASP A 54 7.22 9.40 1.84
C ASP A 54 7.94 9.36 0.48
N ALA A 55 9.26 9.61 0.46
CA ALA A 55 10.06 9.55 -0.76
C ALA A 55 10.14 8.14 -1.37
N MET A 56 9.98 7.09 -0.56
CA MET A 56 10.01 5.69 -1.01
C MET A 56 8.63 5.12 -1.34
N VAL A 57 7.55 5.78 -0.91
CA VAL A 57 6.18 5.41 -1.26
C VAL A 57 5.88 5.92 -2.67
N SER A 58 6.11 5.07 -3.65
CA SER A 58 5.78 5.35 -5.05
C SER A 58 4.28 5.31 -5.30
N GLN A 59 3.82 5.98 -6.36
CA GLN A 59 2.41 5.93 -6.75
C GLN A 59 1.96 4.51 -7.09
N ALA A 60 2.83 3.70 -7.70
CA ALA A 60 2.55 2.30 -8.03
C ALA A 60 2.37 1.44 -6.77
N LEU A 61 3.09 1.73 -5.69
CA LEU A 61 2.91 1.04 -4.41
C LEU A 61 1.56 1.37 -3.77
N ILE A 62 1.13 2.63 -3.88
CA ILE A 62 -0.19 3.08 -3.42
C ILE A 62 -1.28 2.38 -4.21
N ASP A 63 -1.19 2.42 -5.54
CA ASP A 63 -2.14 1.78 -6.45
C ASP A 63 -2.27 0.27 -6.17
N ALA A 64 -1.14 -0.44 -6.06
CA ALA A 64 -1.13 -1.84 -5.67
C ALA A 64 -1.80 -2.10 -4.31
N ALA A 65 -1.55 -1.26 -3.32
CA ALA A 65 -2.16 -1.40 -2.00
C ALA A 65 -3.67 -1.17 -2.08
N GLN A 66 -4.12 -0.18 -2.84
CA GLN A 66 -5.55 0.08 -3.05
C GLN A 66 -6.22 -1.07 -3.78
N HIS A 67 -5.65 -1.60 -4.86
CA HIS A 67 -6.25 -2.68 -5.63
C HIS A 67 -6.25 -4.03 -4.90
N GLU A 68 -5.15 -4.38 -4.25
CA GLU A 68 -4.95 -5.73 -3.70
C GLU A 68 -5.26 -5.83 -2.19
N LEU A 69 -4.99 -4.76 -1.41
CA LEU A 69 -5.15 -4.79 0.05
C LEU A 69 -6.41 -4.08 0.56
N CYS A 70 -6.79 -2.95 -0.06
CA CYS A 70 -7.93 -2.16 0.38
C CYS A 70 -8.76 -1.60 -0.78
N PRO A 71 -9.38 -2.46 -1.60
CA PRO A 71 -10.18 -2.04 -2.77
C PRO A 71 -11.38 -1.17 -2.40
N ASP A 72 -11.85 -1.27 -1.15
CA ASP A 72 -12.85 -0.38 -0.56
C ASP A 72 -12.44 1.11 -0.60
N THR A 73 -11.13 1.40 -0.61
CA THR A 73 -10.62 2.79 -0.69
C THR A 73 -10.60 3.37 -2.11
N LEU A 74 -10.79 2.55 -3.15
CA LEU A 74 -10.88 3.01 -4.54
C LEU A 74 -12.21 3.73 -4.83
N GLY A 75 -13.22 3.55 -3.97
CA GLY A 75 -14.56 4.08 -4.13
C GLY A 75 -14.82 5.33 -3.29
N GLY A 76 -13.92 6.32 -3.29
CA GLY A 76 -14.12 7.58 -2.58
C GLY A 76 -15.27 8.44 -3.11
N THR A 77 -16.53 7.98 -3.09
CA THR A 77 -17.78 8.72 -2.84
C THR A 77 -18.94 7.72 -2.70
N GLN A 78 -19.55 7.65 -1.52
CA GLN A 78 -21.01 7.72 -1.41
C GLN A 78 -21.33 9.12 -0.89
#